data_AF-A0A060Z1P1-F1
#
_entry.id   AF-A0A060Z1P1-F1
#
_cell.length_a   1.000
_cell.length_b   1.000
_cell.length_c   1.000
_cell.angle_alpha   90.00
_cell.angle_beta   90.00
_cell.angle_gamma   90.00
#
_symmetry.space_group_name_H-M   'P 1'
#
loop_
_entity.id
_entity.type
_entity.pdbx_description
1 polymer ?
#
loop_
_entity_poly.entity_id
_entity_poly.type
_entity_poly.pdbx_seq_one_letter_code
_entity_poly.pdbx_strand_id
1 'polypeptide(L)'
;MENLGIIFEFSPWVLKICPEDGLKIFTEDLTEVETLPRDKVLNFLKEGFKELAIPYLEHIVHVWEETEPEFHNVLIQLYLERVQGLMKQYLNSLPEGKTCYYYYHYYYYYH
;
A
#
# COMPACT_ATOMS: atom_id res chain seq x y z
N MET A 1 7.03 -19.10 -13.77
CA MET A 1 7.68 -17.78 -13.97
C MET A 1 7.27 -17.12 -15.28
N GLU A 2 7.06 -17.85 -16.38
CA GLU A 2 6.66 -17.27 -17.69
C GLU A 2 5.37 -16.44 -17.64
N ASN A 3 4.39 -16.81 -16.80
CA ASN A 3 3.11 -16.09 -16.72
C ASN A 3 3.17 -14.74 -15.98
N LEU A 4 4.12 -14.56 -15.04
CA LEU A 4 4.17 -13.34 -14.22
C LEU A 4 4.54 -12.11 -15.06
N GLY A 5 5.44 -12.27 -16.03
CA GLY A 5 5.82 -11.18 -16.93
C GLY A 5 4.64 -10.66 -17.74
N ILE A 6 3.80 -11.58 -18.24
CA ILE A 6 2.57 -11.25 -18.98
C ILE A 6 1.57 -10.54 -18.06
N ILE A 7 1.37 -11.04 -16.83
CA ILE A 7 0.49 -10.39 -15.86
C ILE A 7 0.95 -8.94 -15.61
N PHE A 8 2.24 -8.70 -15.40
CA PHE A 8 2.78 -7.35 -15.21
C PHE A 8 2.73 -6.47 -16.46
N GLU A 9 2.75 -7.06 -17.65
CA GLU A 9 2.62 -6.34 -18.91
C GLU A 9 1.19 -5.81 -19.12
N PHE A 10 0.17 -6.61 -18.82
CA PHE A 10 -1.23 -6.27 -19.14
C PHE A 10 -2.04 -5.72 -17.96
N SER A 11 -1.69 -6.05 -16.71
CA SER A 11 -2.37 -5.51 -15.52
C SER A 11 -2.34 -3.97 -15.40
N PRO A 12 -1.29 -3.22 -15.84
CA PRO A 12 -1.23 -1.77 -15.67
C PRO A 12 -2.44 -1.01 -16.23
N TRP A 13 -3.03 -1.49 -17.32
CA TRP A 13 -4.18 -0.84 -17.92
C TRP A 13 -5.42 -0.96 -17.03
N VAL A 14 -5.67 -2.16 -16.48
CA VAL A 14 -6.81 -2.42 -15.58
C VAL A 14 -6.63 -1.67 -14.27
N LEU A 15 -5.42 -1.71 -13.69
CA LEU A 15 -5.10 -1.04 -12.42
C LEU A 15 -5.30 0.47 -12.49
N LYS A 16 -5.14 1.10 -13.67
CA LYS A 16 -5.39 2.54 -13.85
C LYS A 16 -6.87 2.88 -14.00
N ILE A 17 -7.65 2.00 -14.63
CA ILE A 17 -9.07 2.27 -14.95
C ILE A 17 -9.96 1.92 -13.76
N CYS A 18 -9.74 0.77 -13.14
CA CYS A 18 -10.46 0.33 -11.96
C CYS A 18 -9.46 -0.28 -10.97
N PRO A 19 -8.85 0.54 -10.10
CA PRO A 19 -7.80 0.06 -9.19
C PRO A 19 -8.28 -1.05 -8.24
N GLU A 20 -9.47 -0.91 -7.67
CA GLU A 20 -10.03 -1.89 -6.71
C GLU A 20 -10.30 -3.25 -7.35
N ASP A 21 -10.98 -3.30 -8.50
CA ASP A 21 -11.20 -4.56 -9.22
C ASP A 21 -9.92 -5.08 -9.87
N GLY A 22 -9.06 -4.18 -10.35
CA GLY A 22 -7.78 -4.52 -10.96
C GLY A 22 -6.84 -5.22 -9.99
N LEU A 23 -6.93 -4.91 -8.69
CA LEU A 23 -6.15 -5.58 -7.66
C LEU A 23 -6.48 -7.07 -7.54
N LYS A 24 -7.71 -7.50 -7.90
CA LYS A 24 -8.12 -8.93 -7.88
C LYS A 24 -7.24 -9.81 -8.76
N ILE A 25 -6.57 -9.26 -9.77
CA ILE A 25 -5.54 -9.97 -10.54
C ILE A 25 -4.47 -10.61 -9.63
N PHE A 26 -4.23 -10.01 -8.46
CA PHE A 26 -3.23 -10.43 -7.49
C PHE A 26 -3.80 -10.97 -6.18
N THR A 27 -5.11 -10.90 -5.96
CA THR A 27 -5.75 -11.24 -4.67
C THR A 27 -6.95 -12.18 -4.78
N GLU A 28 -7.35 -12.58 -5.99
CA GLU A 28 -8.44 -13.53 -6.17
C GLU A 28 -8.13 -14.88 -5.52
N ASP A 29 -9.19 -15.54 -5.03
CA ASP A 29 -9.14 -16.87 -4.42
C ASP A 29 -9.00 -17.98 -5.49
N LEU A 30 -7.87 -17.93 -6.20
CA LEU A 30 -7.47 -18.87 -7.24
C LEU A 30 -6.08 -19.41 -6.93
N THR A 31 -5.87 -20.71 -7.07
CA THR A 31 -4.58 -21.37 -6.80
C THR A 31 -3.43 -20.74 -7.62
N GLU A 32 -3.70 -20.34 -8.86
CA GLU A 32 -2.73 -19.67 -9.74
C GLU A 32 -2.32 -18.29 -9.22
N VAL A 33 -3.20 -17.61 -8.48
CA VAL A 33 -2.97 -16.29 -7.91
C VAL A 33 -2.25 -16.41 -6.58
N GLU A 34 -2.67 -17.35 -5.72
CA GLU A 34 -1.99 -17.61 -4.44
C GLU A 34 -0.53 -18.07 -4.59
N THR A 35 -0.21 -18.71 -5.72
CA THR A 35 1.14 -19.18 -6.04
C THR A 35 2.03 -18.10 -6.68
N LEU A 36 1.52 -16.89 -6.92
CA LEU A 36 2.33 -15.79 -7.40
C LEU A 36 3.37 -15.38 -6.34
N PRO A 37 4.60 -15.02 -6.75
CA PRO A 37 5.63 -14.55 -5.83
C PRO A 37 5.22 -13.19 -5.24
N ARG A 38 4.78 -13.21 -3.97
CA ARG A 38 4.18 -12.06 -3.26
C ARG A 38 5.11 -10.86 -3.16
N ASP A 39 6.40 -11.10 -3.04
CA ASP A 39 7.47 -10.10 -3.02
C ASP A 39 7.55 -9.32 -4.34
N LYS A 40 7.46 -10.02 -5.48
CA LYS A 40 7.51 -9.40 -6.81
C LYS A 40 6.25 -8.60 -7.10
N VAL A 41 5.09 -9.12 -6.71
CA VAL A 41 3.81 -8.41 -6.84
C VAL A 41 3.84 -7.13 -6.00
N LEU A 42 4.28 -7.21 -4.74
CA LEU A 42 4.41 -6.06 -3.87
C LEU A 42 5.33 -4.99 -4.46
N ASN A 43 6.50 -5.39 -4.98
CA ASN A 43 7.44 -4.46 -5.60
C ASN A 43 6.84 -3.78 -6.84
N PHE A 44 6.18 -4.55 -7.71
CA PHE A 44 5.47 -4.02 -8.87
C PHE A 44 4.43 -2.96 -8.48
N LEU A 45 3.61 -3.24 -7.45
CA LEU A 45 2.63 -2.27 -6.95
C LEU A 45 3.30 -1.05 -6.32
N LYS A 46 4.36 -1.21 -5.53
CA LYS A 46 5.10 -0.08 -4.92
C LYS A 46 5.77 0.84 -5.95
N GLU A 47 6.16 0.32 -7.11
CA GLU A 47 6.79 1.11 -8.16
C GLU A 47 5.77 1.85 -9.04
N GLY A 48 4.68 1.17 -9.43
CA GLY A 48 3.72 1.70 -10.41
C GLY A 48 2.39 2.20 -9.85
N PHE A 49 1.96 1.68 -8.69
CA PHE A 49 0.59 1.77 -8.18
C PHE A 49 0.58 1.84 -6.64
N LYS A 50 1.31 2.79 -6.06
CA LYS A 50 1.61 2.86 -4.62
C LYS A 50 0.36 2.80 -3.74
N GLU A 51 -0.74 3.38 -4.20
CA GLU A 51 -2.04 3.37 -3.54
C GLU A 51 -2.63 1.96 -3.35
N LEU A 52 -2.23 1.00 -4.18
CA LEU A 52 -2.65 -0.41 -4.11
C LEU A 52 -1.76 -1.29 -3.23
N ALA A 53 -0.58 -0.80 -2.81
CA ALA A 53 0.32 -1.58 -1.97
C ALA A 53 -0.29 -1.89 -0.59
N ILE A 54 -0.99 -0.93 0.03
CA ILE A 54 -1.67 -1.14 1.32
C ILE A 54 -2.81 -2.18 1.17
N PRO A 55 -3.80 -2.01 0.26
CA PRO A 55 -4.86 -3.01 0.08
C PRO A 55 -4.35 -4.42 -0.24
N TYR A 56 -3.29 -4.53 -1.04
CA TYR A 56 -2.65 -5.83 -1.32
C TYR A 56 -2.10 -6.47 -0.05
N LEU A 57 -1.33 -5.71 0.74
CA LEU A 57 -0.75 -6.20 1.99
C LEU A 57 -1.82 -6.54 3.04
N GLU A 58 -2.88 -5.73 3.13
CA GLU A 58 -4.04 -6.03 3.98
C GLU A 58 -4.68 -7.36 3.59
N HIS A 59 -4.83 -7.63 2.29
CA HIS A 59 -5.37 -8.89 1.81
C HIS A 59 -4.47 -10.07 2.21
N ILE A 60 -3.18 -10.03 1.87
CA ILE A 60 -2.30 -11.17 2.17
C ILE A 60 -2.16 -11.40 3.68
N VAL A 61 -2.11 -10.34 4.49
CA VAL A 61 -1.93 -10.44 5.95
C VAL A 61 -3.22 -10.86 6.65
N HIS A 62 -4.36 -10.23 6.33
CA HIS A 62 -5.59 -10.43 7.09
C HIS A 62 -6.52 -11.51 6.48
N VAL A 63 -6.43 -11.76 5.18
CA VAL A 63 -7.30 -12.72 4.47
C VAL A 63 -6.56 -14.04 4.24
N TRP A 64 -5.32 -13.99 3.76
CA TRP A 64 -4.50 -15.20 3.54
C TRP A 64 -3.64 -15.59 4.74
N GLU A 65 -3.77 -14.86 5.86
CA GLU A 65 -3.05 -15.14 7.12
C GLU A 65 -1.53 -15.30 6.92
N GLU A 66 -0.94 -14.52 6.00
CA GLU A 66 0.50 -14.52 5.76
C GLU A 66 1.26 -14.26 7.07
N THR A 67 2.26 -15.08 7.35
CA THR A 67 3.02 -15.05 8.60
C THR A 67 4.44 -14.50 8.44
N GLU A 68 4.91 -14.33 7.20
CA GLU A 68 6.24 -13.77 6.96
C GLU A 68 6.36 -12.31 7.46
N PRO A 69 7.27 -12.03 8.42
CA PRO A 69 7.35 -10.71 9.07
C PRO A 69 7.60 -9.53 8.13
N GLU A 70 8.26 -9.78 6.99
CA GLU A 70 8.56 -8.76 5.98
C GLU A 70 7.29 -8.02 5.54
N PHE A 71 6.21 -8.75 5.23
CA PHE A 71 4.95 -8.14 4.75
C PHE A 71 4.26 -7.30 5.83
N HIS A 72 4.28 -7.76 7.07
CA HIS A 72 3.76 -7.02 8.23
C HIS A 72 4.54 -5.74 8.48
N ASN A 73 5.87 -5.84 8.40
CA ASN A 73 6.77 -4.69 8.58
C ASN A 73 6.57 -3.64 7.48
N VAL A 74 6.42 -4.07 6.23
CA VAL A 74 6.12 -3.14 5.13
C VAL A 74 4.74 -2.52 5.32
N LEU A 75 3.72 -3.29 5.74
CA LEU A 75 2.37 -2.78 5.95
C LEU A 75 2.35 -1.68 7.03
N ILE A 76 2.99 -1.92 8.18
CA ILE A 76 3.04 -0.90 9.25
C ILE A 76 3.82 0.34 8.81
N GLN A 77 4.90 0.20 8.03
CA GLN A 77 5.64 1.33 7.46
C GLN A 77 4.74 2.17 6.54
N LEU A 78 4.00 1.53 5.63
CA LEU A 78 3.10 2.24 4.73
C LEU A 78 1.95 2.94 5.46
N TYR A 79 1.41 2.33 6.53
CA TYR A 79 0.42 3.01 7.38
C TYR A 79 1.02 4.23 8.08
N LEU A 80 2.22 4.11 8.65
CA LEU A 80 2.90 5.24 9.28
C LEU A 80 3.11 6.38 8.29
N GLU A 81 3.63 6.10 7.10
CA GLU A 81 3.80 7.09 6.02
C GLU A 81 2.48 7.77 5.66
N ARG A 82 1.39 7.01 5.53
CA ARG A 82 0.06 7.54 5.21
C ARG A 82 -0.45 8.47 6.30
N VAL A 83 -0.37 8.08 7.57
CA VAL A 83 -0.78 8.91 8.72
C VAL A 83 0.05 10.19 8.78
N GLN A 84 1.36 10.10 8.61
CA GLN A 84 2.25 11.26 8.60
C GLN A 84 1.91 12.23 7.46
N GLY A 85 1.62 11.70 6.26
CA GLY A 85 1.18 12.48 5.11
C GLY A 85 -0.14 13.21 5.37
N LEU A 86 -1.13 12.51 5.92
CA LEU A 86 -2.43 13.09 6.30
C LEU A 86 -2.28 14.17 7.37
N MET A 87 -1.42 13.95 8.37
CA MET A 87 -1.17 14.94 9.41
C MET A 87 -0.52 16.20 8.83
N LYS A 88 0.45 16.05 7.92
CA LYS A 88 1.06 17.19 7.23
C LYS A 88 0.03 17.98 6.42
N GLN A 89 -0.85 17.30 5.69
CA GLN A 89 -1.95 17.95 4.95
C GLN A 89 -2.89 18.70 5.89
N TYR A 90 -3.28 18.07 7.01
CA TYR A 90 -4.10 18.69 8.03
C TYR A 90 -3.46 19.97 8.59
N LEU A 91 -2.20 19.91 9.01
CA LEU A 91 -1.48 21.06 9.54
C LEU A 91 -1.39 22.21 8.52
N ASN A 92 -1.17 21.90 7.24
CA ASN A 92 -1.14 22.89 6.16
C ASN A 92 -2.50 23.54 5.88
N SER A 93 -3.61 22.88 6.24
CA SER A 93 -4.96 23.43 6.10
C SER A 93 -5.37 24.37 7.24
N LEU A 94 -4.56 24.47 8.31
CA LEU A 94 -4.88 25.31 9.47
C LEU A 94 -4.62 26.80 9.19
N PRO A 95 -5.46 27.71 9.72
CA PRO A 95 -5.19 29.14 9.67
C PRO A 95 -3.90 29.51 10.42
N GLU A 96 -3.21 30.56 9.97
CA GLU A 96 -1.86 31.01 10.40
C GLU A 96 -1.68 31.26 11.92
N GLY A 97 -2.74 31.22 12.74
CA GLY A 97 -2.67 31.33 14.21
C GLY A 97 -2.74 30.01 14.99
N LYS A 98 -3.13 28.89 14.37
CA LYS A 98 -3.24 27.58 15.05
C LYS A 98 -2.09 26.62 14.71
N THR A 99 -1.35 26.90 13.66
CA THR A 99 -0.33 26.00 13.10
C THR A 99 0.82 25.72 14.08
N CYS A 100 1.30 26.73 14.82
CA CYS A 100 2.43 26.58 15.75
C CYS A 100 2.17 25.56 16.89
N TYR A 101 1.02 25.60 17.57
CA TYR A 101 0.76 24.71 18.72
C TYR A 101 0.71 23.23 18.31
N TYR A 102 0.04 22.93 17.20
CA TYR A 102 -0.07 21.55 16.70
C TYR A 102 1.22 21.05 16.04
N TYR A 103 2.01 21.94 15.43
CA TYR A 103 3.33 21.58 14.92
C TYR A 103 4.27 21.11 16.04
N TYR A 104 4.36 21.86 17.15
CA TYR A 104 5.19 21.48 18.28
C TYR A 104 4.75 20.13 18.87
N HIS A 105 3.45 19.92 19.06
CA HIS A 105 2.95 18.62 19.55
C HIS A 105 3.26 17.46 18.60
N TYR A 106 3.15 17.66 17.29
CA TYR A 106 3.46 16.61 16.32
C TYR A 106 4.95 16.21 16.33
N TYR A 107 5.86 17.20 16.35
CA TYR A 107 7.30 16.95 16.37
C TYR A 107 7.80 16.23 17.64
N TYR A 108 7.16 16.42 18.79
CA TYR A 108 7.58 15.79 20.04
C TYR A 108 7.09 14.34 20.23
N TYR A 109 6.06 13.91 19.50
CA TYR A 109 5.44 12.59 19.69
C TYR A 109 5.68 11.61 18.54
N TYR A 110 6.05 12.10 17.36
CA TYR A 110 6.15 11.29 16.13
C TYR A 110 7.55 11.31 15.50
N HIS A 111 8.54 11.90 16.17
CA HIS A 111 9.98 11.82 15.86
C HIS A 111 10.73 11.29 17.08
#